data_AF-A0A529NQ47-F1
#
_entry.id   AF-A0A529NQ47-F1
#
_cell.length_a   1.000
_cell.length_b   1.000
_cell.length_c   1.000
_cell.angle_alpha   90.00
_cell.angle_beta   90.00
_cell.angle_gamma   90.00
#
_symmetry.space_group_name_H-M   'P 1'
#
loop_
_entity.id
_entity.type
_entity.pdbx_description
1 polymer ?
#
loop_
_entity_poly.entity_id
_entity_poly.type
_entity_poly.pdbx_seq_one_letter_code
_entity_poly.pdbx_strand_id
1 'polypeptide(L)' 'VYETLEGWKGTTAGARSWNDLPAQAVKYVRHIEELIGAPVALLSTSPERDDTILVTDPFQD' A
#
# COMPACT_ATOMS: atom_id res chain seq x y z
N VAL A 1 17.79 -14.92 -2.04
CA VAL A 1 16.73 -15.86 -1.60
C VAL A 1 15.42 -15.11 -1.74
N TYR A 2 14.35 -15.74 -2.23
CA TYR A 2 13.04 -15.10 -2.39
C TYR A 2 12.07 -15.55 -1.30
N GLU A 3 11.12 -14.67 -0.97
CA GLU A 3 10.00 -14.94 -0.05
C GLU A 3 8.69 -14.99 -0.84
N THR A 4 7.79 -15.87 -0.39
CA THR A 4 6.47 -16.05 -1.02
C THR A 4 5.40 -15.59 -0.04
N LEU A 5 4.54 -14.68 -0.49
CA LEU A 5 3.39 -14.19 0.26
C LEU A 5 2.07 -14.60 -0.43
N GLU A 6 1.00 -14.70 0.34
CA GLU A 6 -0.33 -14.93 -0.22
C GLU A 6 -0.75 -13.72 -1.08
N GLY A 7 -1.17 -13.98 -2.32
CA GLY A 7 -1.78 -12.95 -3.15
C GLY A 7 -3.18 -12.57 -2.67
N TRP A 8 -3.74 -11.54 -3.29
CA TRP A 8 -5.14 -11.14 -3.09
C TRP A 8 -5.99 -11.40 -4.33
N LYS A 9 -7.30 -11.53 -4.11
CA LYS A 9 -8.33 -11.46 -5.14
C LYS A 9 -9.09 -10.16 -4.98
N GLY A 10 -9.64 -9.64 -6.08
CA GLY A 10 -10.30 -8.33 -6.10
C GLY A 10 -9.34 -7.21 -6.52
N THR A 11 -9.92 -6.05 -6.81
CA THR A 11 -9.17 -4.88 -7.29
C THR A 11 -8.63 -4.04 -6.14
N THR A 12 -7.47 -3.43 -6.34
CA THR A 12 -6.98 -2.32 -5.52
C THR A 12 -7.30 -0.97 -6.15
N ALA A 13 -7.69 -0.94 -7.43
CA ALA A 13 -7.92 0.29 -8.18
C ALA A 13 -9.05 1.12 -7.58
N GLY A 14 -8.79 2.40 -7.36
CA GLY A 14 -9.74 3.33 -6.75
C GLY A 14 -9.76 3.33 -5.23
N ALA A 15 -8.91 2.54 -4.56
CA ALA A 15 -8.80 2.57 -3.11
C ALA A 15 -8.17 3.89 -2.63
N ARG A 16 -8.80 4.49 -1.60
CA ARG A 16 -8.42 5.81 -1.03
C ARG A 16 -8.07 5.73 0.45
N SER A 17 -8.28 4.57 1.06
CA SER A 17 -7.85 4.23 2.41
C SER A 17 -7.35 2.79 2.50
N TRP A 18 -6.61 2.48 3.56
CA TRP A 18 -6.18 1.11 3.86
C TRP A 18 -7.34 0.12 3.98
N ASN A 19 -8.50 0.59 4.43
CA ASN A 19 -9.68 -0.25 4.61
C ASN A 19 -10.34 -0.66 3.29
N ASP A 20 -10.02 0.04 2.19
CA ASP A 20 -10.52 -0.29 0.86
C ASP A 20 -9.69 -1.38 0.19
N LEU A 21 -8.50 -1.68 0.73
CA LEU A 21 -7.58 -2.66 0.16
C LEU A 21 -7.88 -4.07 0.66
N PRO A 22 -7.66 -5.10 -0.17
CA PRO A 22 -7.63 -6.48 0.29
C PRO A 22 -6.59 -6.66 1.40
N ALA A 23 -6.94 -7.41 2.45
CA ALA A 23 -6.07 -7.59 3.63
C ALA A 23 -4.66 -8.11 3.27
N GLN A 24 -4.52 -8.95 2.24
CA GLN A 24 -3.21 -9.44 1.80
C GLN A 24 -2.39 -8.36 1.07
N ALA A 25 -3.03 -7.42 0.37
CA ALA A 25 -2.35 -6.28 -0.23
C ALA A 25 -1.76 -5.38 0.86
N VAL A 26 -2.52 -5.12 1.93
CA VAL A 26 -2.04 -4.37 3.09
C VAL A 26 -0.81 -5.04 3.71
N LYS A 27 -0.89 -6.36 3.96
CA LYS A 27 0.24 -7.14 4.51
C LYS A 27 1.48 -7.09 3.62
N TYR A 28 1.29 -7.16 2.30
CA TYR A 28 2.40 -7.07 1.35
C TYR A 28 3.12 -5.72 1.44
N VAL A 29 2.38 -4.61 1.55
CA VAL A 29 2.99 -3.29 1.71
C VAL A 29 3.74 -3.18 3.04
N ARG A 30 3.18 -3.69 4.14
CA ARG A 30 3.86 -3.70 5.46
C ARG A 30 5.15 -4.53 5.44
N HIS A 31 5.13 -5.67 4.77
CA HIS A 31 6.33 -6.49 4.61
C HIS A 31 7.44 -5.76 3.82
N ILE A 32 7.08 -5.00 2.78
CA ILE A 32 8.06 -4.16 2.08
C ILE A 32 8.65 -3.11 3.02
N GLU A 33 7.83 -2.42 3.82
CA GLU A 33 8.31 -1.44 4.81
C GLU A 33 9.32 -2.06 5.79
N GLU A 34 9.04 -3.27 6.28
CA GLU A 34 9.95 -4.02 7.17
C GLU A 34 11.27 -4.35 6.48
N LEU A 35 11.23 -4.80 5.22
CA LEU A 35 12.42 -5.16 4.45
C LEU A 35 13.31 -3.96 4.14
N ILE A 36 12.72 -2.81 3.83
CA ILE A 36 13.48 -1.58 3.50
C ILE A 36 13.81 -0.74 4.73
N GLY A 37 13.18 -1.02 5.88
CA GLY A 37 13.36 -0.26 7.12
C GLY A 37 12.81 1.17 7.05
N ALA A 38 11.84 1.43 6.17
CA ALA A 38 11.29 2.76 5.94
C ALA A 38 9.78 2.68 5.64
N PRO A 39 8.97 3.65 6.12
CA PRO A 39 7.53 3.67 5.87
C PRO A 39 7.22 4.07 4.43
N VAL A 40 6.16 3.49 3.89
CA VAL A 40 5.54 3.95 2.64
C VAL A 40 4.74 5.20 2.96
N ALA A 41 5.12 6.32 2.35
CA ALA A 41 4.40 7.59 2.53
C ALA A 41 3.12 7.66 1.68
N LEU A 42 3.18 7.15 0.44
CA LEU A 42 2.10 7.22 -0.54
C LEU A 42 1.91 5.89 -1.26
N LEU A 43 0.66 5.51 -1.50
CA LEU A 43 0.29 4.34 -2.30
C LEU A 43 -0.73 4.75 -3.39
N SER A 44 -0.27 4.83 -4.63
CA SER A 44 -1.14 5.09 -5.80
C SER A 44 -1.82 3.79 -6.22
N THR A 45 -3.13 3.85 -6.42
CA THR A 45 -3.95 2.67 -6.73
C THR A 45 -4.57 2.74 -8.12
N SER A 46 -4.57 3.91 -8.77
CA SER A 46 -4.98 4.09 -10.16
C SER A 46 -4.27 5.31 -10.80
N PRO A 47 -4.45 5.56 -12.11
CA PRO A 47 -3.97 6.78 -12.78
C PRO A 47 -4.63 8.08 -12.28
N GLU A 48 -5.78 7.98 -11.63
CA GLU A 48 -6.53 9.14 -11.14
C GLU A 48 -5.84 9.78 -9.93
N ARG A 49 -5.82 11.11 -9.88
CA ARG A 49 -5.11 11.86 -8.83
C ARG A 49 -5.58 11.53 -7.42
N ASP A 50 -6.89 11.38 -7.26
CA ASP A 50 -7.51 11.16 -5.95
C ASP A 50 -7.45 9.69 -5.51
N ASP A 51 -7.00 8.78 -6.37
CA ASP A 51 -6.86 7.36 -6.07
C ASP A 51 -5.46 7.07 -5.51
N THR A 52 -5.13 7.82 -4.46
CA THR A 52 -3.87 7.74 -3.72
C THR A 52 -4.17 7.69 -2.23
N ILE A 53 -3.60 6.70 -1.55
CA ILE A 53 -3.65 6.59 -0.09
C ILE A 53 -2.45 7.35 0.47
N LEU A 54 -2.71 8.45 1.17
CA LEU A 54 -1.70 9.17 1.96
C LEU A 54 -1.54 8.47 3.31
N VAL A 55 -0.39 7.85 3.53
CA VAL A 55 -0.10 7.06 4.74
C VAL A 55 0.58 7.93 5.78
N THR A 56 1.57 8.69 5.33
CA THR A 56 2.27 9.72 6.10
C THR A 56 2.45 10.90 5.16
N ASP A 57 2.07 12.10 5.59
CA ASP A 57 2.34 13.30 4.80
C ASP A 57 3.84 13.55 4.78
N PRO A 58 4.52 13.47 3.62
CA PRO A 58 5.97 13.68 3.55
C PRO A 58 6.39 15.13 3.85
N PHE A 59 5.44 16.05 4.00
CA PHE A 59 5.67 17.47 4.28
C PHE A 59 5.18 17.91 5.67
N GLN A 60 4.66 17.00 6.50
CA GLN A 60 4.32 17.30 7.90
C GLN A 60 5.25 16.55 8.84
N ASP A 61 5.68 17.26 9.89
CA ASP A 61 6.63 16.79 10.92
C ASP A 61 6.04 15.68 11.80
#